data_AF-A0A450ZNX6-F1
#
_entry.id   AF-A0A450ZNX6-F1
#
_cell.length_a   1.000
_cell.length_b   1.000
_cell.length_c   1.000
_cell.angle_alpha   90.00
_cell.angle_beta   90.00
_cell.angle_gamma   90.00
#
_symmetry.space_group_name_H-M   'P 1'
#
loop_
_entity.id
_entity.type
_entity.pdbx_description
1 polymer ?
#
loop_
_entity_poly.entity_id
_entity_poly.type
_entity_poly.pdbx_seq_one_letter_code
_entity_poly.pdbx_strand_id
1 'polypeptide(L)'
;METWLRHYLKEEYFMLQNQYEDYDRRALHIKGWIGAGAIAGIAIGFDSEKPNIIWILISILSGCFWWLEAKWRVFQRSNDARIRSIEAYFRGEDEILIKDLKPLQIYHCWYKSYVDDNPIYEYEKKYRPKSITSRIIKECHTRFCHATLPVNNFDMPRTPDS
;
A
#
# COMPACT_ATOMS: atom_id res chain seq x y z
N MET A 1 32.27 -13.18 -11.22
CA MET A 1 31.10 -12.97 -10.33
C MET A 1 30.92 -14.25 -9.52
N GLU A 2 31.04 -14.14 -8.20
CA GLU A 2 31.00 -15.26 -7.26
C GLU A 2 29.71 -16.10 -7.46
N THR A 3 29.84 -17.34 -7.93
CA THR A 3 28.68 -18.21 -8.28
C THR A 3 27.78 -18.48 -7.07
N TRP A 4 28.34 -18.51 -5.86
CA TRP A 4 27.59 -18.64 -4.62
C TRP A 4 26.67 -17.45 -4.37
N LEU A 5 27.11 -16.22 -4.64
CA LEU A 5 26.30 -15.02 -4.42
C LEU A 5 25.02 -15.08 -5.24
N ARG A 6 25.13 -15.42 -6.53
CA ARG A 6 23.98 -15.58 -7.42
C ARG A 6 23.03 -16.68 -6.92
N HIS A 7 23.57 -17.77 -6.38
CA HIS A 7 22.76 -18.87 -5.84
C HIS A 7 21.95 -18.41 -4.61
N TYR A 8 22.60 -17.84 -3.60
CA TYR A 8 21.91 -17.38 -2.39
C TYR A 8 20.91 -16.25 -2.67
N LEU A 9 21.20 -15.33 -3.59
CA LEU A 9 20.24 -14.27 -3.96
C LEU A 9 19.01 -14.85 -4.67
N LYS A 10 19.18 -15.90 -5.49
CA LYS A 10 18.06 -16.60 -6.13
C LYS A 10 17.21 -17.35 -5.09
N GLU A 11 17.82 -18.02 -4.12
CA GLU A 11 17.12 -18.68 -3.02
C GLU A 11 16.34 -17.68 -2.16
N GLU A 12 16.99 -16.56 -1.80
CA GLU A 12 16.35 -15.47 -1.07
C GLU A 12 15.16 -14.90 -1.85
N TYR A 13 15.30 -14.69 -3.16
CA TYR A 13 14.21 -14.22 -4.02
C TYR A 13 13.01 -15.17 -3.97
N PHE A 14 13.22 -16.48 -4.16
CA PHE A 14 12.12 -17.44 -4.11
C PHE A 14 11.48 -17.55 -2.73
N MET A 15 12.28 -17.46 -1.66
CA MET A 15 11.73 -17.41 -0.31
C MET A 15 10.83 -16.19 -0.12
N LEU A 16 11.26 -15.00 -0.54
CA LEU A 16 10.48 -13.76 -0.47
C LEU A 16 9.20 -13.83 -1.31
N GLN A 17 9.30 -14.38 -2.52
CA GLN A 17 8.15 -14.58 -3.42
C GLN A 17 7.12 -15.53 -2.80
N ASN A 18 7.57 -16.68 -2.28
CA ASN A 18 6.70 -17.65 -1.62
C ASN A 18 6.01 -17.03 -0.40
N GLN A 19 6.73 -16.25 0.41
CA GLN A 19 6.14 -15.52 1.53
C GLN A 19 5.07 -14.53 1.06
N TYR A 20 5.34 -13.76 0.01
CA TYR A 20 4.40 -12.81 -0.57
C TYR A 20 3.10 -13.50 -1.03
N GLU A 21 3.21 -14.63 -1.75
CA GLU A 21 2.06 -15.40 -2.23
C GLU A 21 1.26 -16.05 -1.08
N ASP A 22 1.94 -16.59 -0.08
CA ASP A 22 1.30 -17.15 1.11
C ASP A 22 0.52 -16.09 1.89
N TYR A 23 1.03 -14.85 1.91
CA TYR A 23 0.34 -13.75 2.56
C TYR A 23 -0.97 -13.37 1.87
N ASP A 24 -0.98 -13.34 0.55
CA ASP A 24 -2.21 -13.07 -0.20
C ASP A 24 -3.25 -14.17 0.02
N ARG A 25 -2.82 -15.44 -0.03
CA ARG A 25 -3.70 -16.59 0.25
C ARG A 25 -4.33 -16.50 1.64
N ARG A 26 -3.52 -16.24 2.68
CA ARG A 26 -4.00 -16.12 4.07
C ARG A 26 -4.92 -14.91 4.25
N ALA A 27 -4.58 -13.78 3.64
CA ALA A 27 -5.41 -12.58 3.69
C ALA A 27 -6.78 -12.81 3.07
N LEU A 28 -6.86 -13.54 1.95
CA LEU A 28 -8.11 -13.89 1.29
C LEU A 28 -8.99 -14.77 2.19
N HIS A 29 -8.42 -15.80 2.83
CA HIS A 29 -9.16 -16.65 3.77
C HIS A 29 -9.72 -15.86 4.95
N ILE A 30 -8.89 -15.03 5.59
CA ILE A 30 -9.31 -14.21 6.74
C ILE A 30 -10.43 -13.25 6.32
N LYS A 31 -10.32 -12.59 5.16
CA LYS A 31 -11.36 -11.72 4.62
C LYS A 31 -12.68 -12.46 4.40
N GLY A 32 -12.63 -13.70 3.89
CA GLY A 32 -13.81 -14.54 3.74
C GLY A 32 -14.49 -14.84 5.08
N TRP A 33 -13.71 -15.21 6.09
CA TRP A 33 -14.23 -15.56 7.42
C TRP A 33 -14.80 -14.34 8.14
N ILE A 34 -14.13 -13.19 8.03
CA ILE A 34 -14.60 -11.93 8.61
C ILE A 34 -15.86 -11.43 7.88
N GLY A 35 -15.93 -11.57 6.56
CA GLY A 35 -17.12 -11.23 5.79
C GLY A 35 -18.35 -12.06 6.21
N ALA A 36 -18.18 -13.38 6.32
CA ALA A 36 -19.24 -14.27 6.82
C ALA A 36 -19.64 -13.91 8.26
N GLY A 37 -18.66 -13.67 9.14
CA GLY A 37 -18.90 -13.25 10.52
C GLY A 37 -19.61 -11.90 10.63
N ALA A 38 -19.29 -10.93 9.76
CA ALA A 38 -19.94 -9.63 9.72
C ALA A 38 -21.42 -9.75 9.32
N ILE A 39 -21.75 -10.57 8.32
CA ILE A 39 -23.14 -10.82 7.89
C ILE A 39 -23.93 -11.47 9.03
N ALA A 40 -23.36 -12.50 9.67
CA ALA A 40 -23.98 -13.15 10.82
C ALA A 40 -24.18 -12.17 12.00
N GLY A 41 -23.17 -11.34 12.29
CA GLY A 41 -23.25 -10.31 13.32
C GLY A 41 -24.33 -9.27 13.05
N ILE A 42 -24.49 -8.84 11.79
CA ILE A 42 -25.56 -7.92 11.38
C ILE A 42 -26.94 -8.57 11.57
N ALA A 43 -27.12 -9.83 11.14
CA ALA A 43 -28.38 -10.53 11.30
C ALA A 43 -28.78 -10.67 12.78
N ILE A 44 -27.83 -11.06 13.64
CA ILE A 44 -28.04 -11.12 15.10
C ILE A 44 -28.34 -9.73 15.66
N GLY A 45 -27.64 -8.69 15.19
CA GLY A 45 -27.84 -7.31 15.64
C GLY A 45 -29.25 -6.78 15.40
N PHE A 46 -29.92 -7.22 14.33
CA PHE A 46 -31.32 -6.83 14.05
C PHE A 46 -32.35 -7.62 14.87
N ASP A 47 -32.05 -8.85 15.27
CA ASP A 47 -32.98 -9.74 16.02
C ASP A 47 -32.78 -9.66 17.55
N SER A 48 -31.81 -8.88 18.02
CA SER A 48 -31.42 -8.85 19.43
C SER A 48 -32.18 -7.81 20.25
N GLU A 49 -32.53 -8.16 21.50
CA GLU A 49 -33.16 -7.25 22.47
C GLU A 49 -32.27 -6.08 22.90
N LYS A 50 -30.94 -6.22 22.76
CA LYS A 50 -29.94 -5.20 23.13
C LYS A 50 -29.01 -4.87 21.95
N PRO A 51 -29.55 -4.25 20.88
CA PRO A 51 -28.80 -4.03 19.64
C PRO A 51 -27.57 -3.14 19.84
N ASN A 52 -27.64 -2.17 20.75
CA ASN A 52 -26.55 -1.20 21.00
C ASN A 52 -25.21 -1.88 21.37
N ILE A 53 -25.24 -2.94 22.18
CA ILE A 53 -24.02 -3.65 22.59
C ILE A 53 -23.41 -4.36 21.37
N ILE A 54 -24.24 -4.97 20.53
CA ILE A 54 -23.81 -5.69 19.33
C ILE A 54 -23.20 -4.74 18.31
N TRP A 55 -23.81 -3.57 18.09
CA TRP A 55 -23.27 -2.57 17.17
C TRP A 55 -21.91 -2.02 17.62
N ILE A 56 -21.71 -1.82 18.93
CA ILE A 56 -20.41 -1.42 19.47
C ILE A 56 -19.37 -2.52 19.22
N LEU A 57 -19.71 -3.78 19.47
CA LEU A 57 -18.81 -4.92 19.23
C LEU A 57 -18.44 -5.05 17.75
N ILE A 58 -19.41 -4.93 16.83
CA ILE A 58 -19.17 -4.94 15.38
C ILE A 58 -18.25 -3.79 14.97
N SER A 59 -18.45 -2.60 15.54
CA SER A 59 -17.64 -1.42 15.25
C SER A 59 -16.18 -1.59 15.71
N ILE A 60 -15.97 -2.12 16.92
CA ILE A 60 -14.62 -2.44 17.44
C ILE A 60 -13.95 -3.50 16.57
N LEU A 61 -14.66 -4.56 16.22
CA LEU A 61 -14.12 -5.64 15.38
C LEU A 61 -13.73 -5.11 13.99
N SER A 62 -14.55 -4.24 13.40
CA SER A 62 -14.24 -3.57 12.14
C SER A 62 -12.97 -2.72 12.26
N GLY A 63 -12.83 -1.94 13.34
CA GLY A 63 -11.62 -1.16 13.60
C GLY A 63 -10.36 -2.02 13.72
N CYS A 64 -10.43 -3.12 14.48
CA CYS A 64 -9.34 -4.09 14.60
C CYS A 64 -8.97 -4.72 13.25
N PHE A 65 -9.96 -5.04 12.42
CA PHE A 65 -9.73 -5.59 11.08
C PHE A 65 -8.98 -4.60 10.18
N TRP A 66 -9.42 -3.35 10.10
CA TRP A 66 -8.74 -2.33 9.31
C TRP A 66 -7.32 -2.05 9.81
N TRP A 67 -7.11 -2.06 11.13
CA TRP A 67 -5.78 -1.93 11.71
C TRP A 67 -4.86 -3.08 11.31
N LEU A 68 -5.35 -4.31 11.38
CA LEU A 68 -4.60 -5.50 10.98
C LEU A 68 -4.25 -5.48 9.49
N GLU A 69 -5.22 -5.11 8.64
CA GLU A 69 -5.01 -4.93 7.18
C GLU A 69 -3.92 -3.88 6.90
N ALA A 70 -3.93 -2.76 7.62
CA ALA A 70 -2.90 -1.73 7.48
C ALA A 70 -1.51 -2.24 7.88
N LYS A 71 -1.40 -2.94 9.02
CA LYS A 71 -0.14 -3.54 9.48
C LYS A 71 0.40 -4.56 8.49
N TRP A 72 -0.48 -5.39 7.93
CA TRP A 72 -0.11 -6.40 6.95
C TRP A 72 0.41 -5.81 5.65
N ARG A 73 -0.21 -4.74 5.14
CA ARG A 73 0.27 -4.04 3.94
C ARG A 73 1.65 -3.43 4.14
N VAL A 74 1.94 -2.90 5.33
CA VAL A 74 3.29 -2.40 5.66
C VAL A 74 4.31 -3.55 5.66
N PHE A 75 3.92 -4.72 6.17
CA PHE A 75 4.75 -5.92 6.13
C PHE A 75 4.93 -6.51 4.72
N GLN A 76 3.96 -6.37 3.82
CA GLN A 76 4.17 -6.72 2.42
C GLN A 76 5.17 -5.75 1.77
N ARG A 77 4.97 -4.44 1.99
CA ARG A 77 5.82 -3.37 1.47
C ARG A 77 7.28 -3.48 1.94
N SER A 78 7.54 -4.08 3.10
CA SER A 78 8.90 -4.27 3.61
C SER A 78 9.76 -5.17 2.73
N ASN A 79 9.15 -6.13 2.04
CA ASN A 79 9.86 -7.09 1.22
C ASN A 79 10.11 -6.55 -0.20
N ASP A 80 9.29 -5.62 -0.70
CA ASP A 80 9.41 -5.01 -2.02
C ASP A 80 10.78 -4.40 -2.28
N ALA A 81 11.37 -3.71 -1.30
CA ALA A 81 12.69 -3.08 -1.46
C ALA A 81 13.80 -4.10 -1.71
N ARG A 82 13.73 -5.25 -1.02
CA ARG A 82 14.72 -6.31 -1.16
C ARG A 82 14.54 -7.05 -2.49
N ILE A 83 13.29 -7.37 -2.85
CA ILE A 83 12.95 -7.99 -4.14
C ILE A 83 13.48 -7.13 -5.30
N ARG A 84 13.19 -5.82 -5.29
CA ARG A 84 13.69 -4.87 -6.30
C ARG A 84 15.22 -4.85 -6.40
N SER A 85 15.92 -4.92 -5.26
CA SER A 85 17.39 -4.93 -5.23
C SER A 85 17.96 -6.21 -5.85
N ILE A 86 17.33 -7.36 -5.59
CA ILE A 86 17.73 -8.64 -6.17
C ILE A 86 17.46 -8.66 -7.68
N GLU A 87 16.27 -8.20 -8.12
CA GLU A 87 15.93 -8.13 -9.54
C GLU A 87 16.90 -7.26 -10.33
N ALA A 88 17.30 -6.11 -9.79
CA ALA A 88 18.27 -5.23 -10.44
C ALA A 88 19.63 -5.91 -10.63
N TYR A 89 20.11 -6.66 -9.63
CA TYR A 89 21.32 -7.46 -9.75
C TYR A 89 21.22 -8.51 -10.87
N PHE A 90 20.05 -9.13 -11.03
CA PHE A 90 19.82 -10.07 -12.14
C PHE A 90 19.67 -9.40 -13.50
N ARG A 91 19.26 -8.12 -13.56
CA ARG A 91 19.22 -7.30 -14.78
C ARG A 91 20.58 -6.69 -15.16
N GLY A 92 21.58 -6.74 -14.29
CA GLY A 92 22.88 -6.08 -14.50
C GLY A 92 22.82 -4.57 -14.28
N GLU A 93 21.84 -4.09 -13.51
CA GLU A 93 21.64 -2.67 -13.14
C GLU A 93 22.32 -2.35 -11.78
N ASP A 94 23.38 -3.08 -11.45
CA ASP A 94 24.03 -3.13 -10.13
C ASP A 94 24.55 -1.75 -9.68
N GLU A 95 24.93 -0.91 -10.65
CA GLU A 95 25.47 0.43 -10.43
C GLU A 95 24.47 1.40 -9.80
N ILE A 96 23.17 1.18 -10.00
CA ILE A 96 22.10 2.12 -9.60
C ILE A 96 21.74 1.95 -8.12
N LEU A 97 22.03 0.78 -7.53
CA LEU A 97 21.27 0.32 -6.37
C LEU A 97 22.09 0.04 -5.12
N ILE A 98 23.08 -0.87 -5.19
CA ILE A 98 23.86 -1.27 -4.01
C ILE A 98 25.26 -1.71 -4.47
N LYS A 99 26.28 -0.91 -4.13
CA LYS A 99 27.70 -1.16 -4.48
C LYS A 99 28.25 -2.49 -3.94
N ASP A 100 27.61 -3.09 -2.94
CA ASP A 100 27.94 -4.38 -2.34
C ASP A 100 26.66 -5.11 -1.87
N LEU A 101 26.00 -5.83 -2.78
CA LEU A 101 24.76 -6.56 -2.49
C LEU A 101 25.10 -7.88 -1.76
N LYS A 102 24.97 -7.88 -0.44
CA LYS A 102 25.14 -9.10 0.38
C LYS A 102 23.85 -9.91 0.45
N PRO A 103 23.90 -11.26 0.41
CA PRO A 103 22.71 -12.11 0.54
C PRO A 103 22.20 -12.14 1.99
N LEU A 104 20.94 -12.53 2.17
CA LEU A 104 20.31 -12.77 3.48
C LEU A 104 20.23 -11.51 4.38
N GLN A 105 20.02 -10.34 3.78
CA GLN A 105 19.98 -9.04 4.48
C GLN A 105 18.56 -8.45 4.56
N ILE A 106 17.53 -9.30 4.66
CA ILE A 106 16.12 -8.89 4.60
C ILE A 106 15.78 -7.82 5.64
N TYR A 107 16.11 -8.06 6.91
CA TYR A 107 15.81 -7.13 8.00
C TYR A 107 16.54 -5.78 7.84
N HIS A 108 17.81 -5.82 7.45
CA HIS A 108 18.60 -4.61 7.22
C HIS A 108 18.03 -3.77 6.06
N CYS A 109 17.69 -4.42 4.94
CA CYS A 109 17.06 -3.77 3.80
C CYS A 109 15.67 -3.22 4.14
N TRP A 110 14.90 -3.91 4.97
CA TRP A 110 13.62 -3.39 5.47
C TRP A 110 13.81 -2.14 6.31
N TYR A 111 14.66 -2.18 7.33
CA TYR A 111 14.86 -1.03 8.22
C TYR A 111 15.32 0.20 7.44
N LYS A 112 16.23 0.01 6.49
CA LYS A 112 16.70 1.08 5.61
C LYS A 112 15.59 1.64 4.73
N SER A 113 14.76 0.80 4.13
CA SER A 113 13.64 1.26 3.28
C SER A 113 12.46 1.83 4.06
N TYR A 114 12.31 1.46 5.34
CA TYR A 114 11.29 2.02 6.22
C TYR A 114 11.63 3.45 6.68
N VAL A 115 12.92 3.71 6.96
CA VAL A 115 13.41 5.05 7.32
C VAL A 115 13.47 5.94 6.08
N ASP A 116 14.06 5.44 5.00
CA ASP A 116 14.26 6.15 3.75
C ASP A 116 13.43 5.51 2.62
N ASP A 117 12.24 6.06 2.33
CA ASP A 117 11.51 5.76 1.09
C ASP A 117 12.17 6.50 -0.09
N ASN A 118 13.43 6.17 -0.37
CA ASN A 118 14.17 6.75 -1.49
C ASN A 118 13.76 6.05 -2.79
N PRO A 119 13.52 6.81 -3.88
CA PRO A 119 13.20 6.22 -5.18
C PRO A 119 14.42 5.47 -5.69
N ILE A 120 14.21 4.23 -6.11
CA ILE A 120 15.25 3.35 -6.62
C ILE A 120 15.45 3.59 -8.13
N TYR A 121 14.34 3.71 -8.87
CA TYR A 121 14.38 3.97 -10.31
C TYR A 121 13.86 5.37 -10.61
N GLU A 122 14.34 5.98 -11.71
CA GLU A 122 13.87 7.29 -12.16
C GLU A 122 12.35 7.31 -12.40
N TYR A 123 11.76 6.21 -12.88
CA TYR A 123 10.32 6.13 -13.09
C TYR A 123 9.53 6.17 -11.76
N GLU A 124 10.12 5.74 -10.64
CA GLU A 124 9.44 5.80 -9.34
C GLU A 124 9.22 7.24 -8.89
N LYS A 125 10.10 8.18 -9.26
CA LYS A 125 9.89 9.61 -9.00
C LYS A 125 8.64 10.14 -9.69
N LYS A 126 8.29 9.60 -10.86
CA LYS A 126 7.12 10.02 -11.65
C LYS A 126 5.80 9.45 -11.10
N TYR A 127 5.81 8.21 -10.61
CA TYR A 127 4.60 7.52 -10.15
C TYR A 127 4.46 7.47 -8.61
N ARG A 128 5.41 8.05 -7.85
CA ARG A 128 5.32 8.09 -6.38
C ARG A 128 4.09 8.91 -5.96
N PRO A 129 3.20 8.35 -5.14
CA PRO A 129 2.10 9.11 -4.58
C PRO A 129 2.67 10.23 -3.70
N LYS A 130 2.30 11.47 -4.00
CA LYS A 130 2.61 12.62 -3.16
C LYS A 130 2.09 12.39 -1.74
N SER A 131 2.81 12.89 -0.73
CA SER A 131 2.38 12.75 0.67
C SER A 131 0.94 13.22 0.83
N ILE A 132 0.19 12.57 1.72
CA ILE A 132 -1.23 12.90 1.96
C ILE A 132 -1.38 14.41 2.24
N THR A 133 -0.47 14.97 3.02
CA THR A 133 -0.40 16.41 3.32
C THR A 133 -0.21 17.26 2.07
N SER A 134 0.74 16.91 1.19
CA SER A 134 0.98 17.68 -0.05
C SER A 134 -0.17 17.54 -1.06
N ARG A 135 -0.88 16.40 -1.07
CA ARG A 135 -2.11 16.24 -1.86
C ARG A 135 -3.23 17.14 -1.33
N ILE A 136 -3.45 17.15 -0.02
CA ILE A 136 -4.45 18.01 0.62
C ILE A 136 -4.13 19.49 0.40
N ILE A 137 -2.87 19.91 0.62
CA ILE A 137 -2.44 21.30 0.41
C ILE A 137 -2.64 21.71 -1.05
N LYS A 138 -2.32 20.84 -2.01
CA LYS A 138 -2.53 21.12 -3.44
C LYS A 138 -4.00 21.32 -3.78
N GLU A 139 -4.89 20.47 -3.26
CA GLU A 139 -6.33 20.61 -3.48
C GLU A 139 -6.90 21.87 -2.81
N CYS A 140 -6.46 22.18 -1.59
CA CYS A 140 -6.82 23.41 -0.89
C CYS A 140 -6.36 24.65 -1.67
N HIS A 141 -5.12 24.68 -2.15
CA HIS A 141 -4.58 25.78 -2.96
C HIS A 141 -5.33 25.92 -4.28
N THR A 142 -5.62 24.82 -4.97
CA THR A 142 -6.38 24.84 -6.23
C THR A 142 -7.77 25.41 -6.02
N ARG A 143 -8.51 24.94 -5.00
CA ARG A 143 -9.83 25.49 -4.65
C ARG A 143 -9.76 26.96 -4.21
N PHE A 144 -8.72 27.36 -3.48
CA PHE A 144 -8.52 28.75 -3.06
C PHE A 144 -8.22 29.67 -4.26
N CYS A 145 -7.37 29.26 -5.19
CA CYS A 145 -7.11 30.01 -6.43
C CYS A 145 -8.36 30.11 -7.31
N HIS A 146 -9.15 29.03 -7.44
CA HIS A 146 -10.42 29.09 -8.17
C HIS A 146 -11.49 29.94 -7.46
N ALA A 147 -11.46 30.05 -6.14
CA ALA A 147 -12.38 30.90 -5.37
C ALA A 147 -11.98 32.39 -5.33
N THR A 148 -10.73 32.72 -5.67
CA THR A 148 -10.20 34.10 -5.65
C THR A 148 -10.08 34.73 -7.04
N LEU A 149 -10.28 33.94 -8.11
CA LEU A 149 -10.53 34.50 -9.43
C LEU A 149 -11.93 35.15 -9.41
N PRO A 150 -12.07 36.44 -9.80
CA PRO A 150 -13.39 37.01 -9.99
C PRO A 150 -14.13 36.15 -11.02
N VAL A 151 -15.37 35.79 -10.70
CA VAL A 151 -16.31 35.19 -11.66
C VAL A 151 -16.59 36.25 -12.72
N ASN A 152 -15.69 36.38 -13.69
CA ASN A 152 -15.97 37.12 -14.91
C ASN A 152 -16.85 36.20 -15.75
N ASN A 153 -18.14 36.56 -15.78
CA ASN A 153 -19.21 36.01 -16.59
C ASN A 153 -18.78 35.61 -18.00
N PHE A 154 -18.33 34.38 -18.22
CA PHE A 154 -18.35 33.74 -19.53
C PHE A 154 -18.37 32.23 -19.32
N ASP A 155 -19.59 31.69 -19.23
CA ASP A 155 -20.01 30.40 -19.79
C ASP A 155 -21.41 30.08 -19.25
N MET A 156 -22.41 30.87 -19.68
CA MET A 156 -23.77 30.36 -19.68
C MET A 156 -23.92 29.40 -20.88
N PRO A 157 -24.52 28.22 -20.69
CA PRO A 157 -24.84 27.36 -21.82
C PRO A 157 -25.75 28.11 -22.79
N ARG A 158 -25.31 28.23 -24.04
CA ARG A 158 -26.12 28.75 -25.15
C ARG A 158 -27.40 27.90 -25.21
N THR A 159 -28.55 28.52 -25.02
CA THR A 159 -29.83 27.91 -25.36
C THR A 159 -29.80 27.55 -26.85
N PRO A 160 -30.30 26.38 -27.26
CA PRO A 160 -30.44 26.07 -28.67
C PRO A 160 -31.65 26.84 -29.21
N ASP A 161 -31.38 27.86 -30.02
CA ASP A 161 -32.39 28.53 -30.81
C ASP A 161 -32.72 27.64 -32.03
N SER A 162 -33.81 26.88 -31.95
CA SER A 162 -34.75 26.57 -33.04
C SER A 162 -35.87 25.66 -32.54
#